data_AF-T0ZCH3-F1
#
_entry.id   AF-T0ZCH3-F1
#
_cell.length_a   1.000
_cell.length_b   1.000
_cell.length_c   1.000
_cell.angle_alpha   90.00
_cell.angle_beta   90.00
_cell.angle_gamma   90.00
#
_symmetry.space_group_name_H-M   'P 1'
#
loop_
_entity.id
_entity.type
_entity.pdbx_description
1 polymer ?
#
loop_
_entity_poly.entity_id
_entity_poly.type
_entity_poly.pdbx_seq_one_letter_code
_entity_poly.pdbx_strand_id
1 'polypeptide(L)'
;KLVLGLLEPTEGTILYGGIDLRTLGLARYRSHVAAVMQDDTLFAGSLADNISLFDPDATPLKAEAVARQAQIHDEIVAMPMGYQTLVGDMGSSLSGGQKQRVLLARALYRKPRFL
;
A
#
# COMPACT_ATOMS: atom_id res chain seq x y z
N LYS A 1 -4.89 -12.39 7.76
CA LYS A 1 -3.88 -13.23 7.08
C LYS A 1 -4.51 -14.36 6.25
N LEU A 2 -5.48 -15.12 6.77
CA LEU A 2 -6.27 -16.12 6.01
C LEU A 2 -6.94 -15.54 4.76
N VAL A 3 -7.68 -14.43 4.89
CA VAL A 3 -8.35 -13.76 3.75
C VAL A 3 -7.37 -13.31 2.66
N LEU A 4 -6.12 -13.03 3.00
CA LEU A 4 -5.08 -12.66 2.01
C LEU A 4 -4.42 -13.88 1.36
N GLY A 5 -4.85 -15.09 1.74
CA GLY A 5 -4.25 -16.36 1.37
C GLY A 5 -2.81 -16.52 1.88
N LEU A 6 -2.40 -15.76 2.91
CA LEU A 6 -1.06 -15.89 3.51
C LEU A 6 -0.97 -17.09 4.46
N LEU A 7 -2.12 -17.58 4.90
CA LEU A 7 -2.28 -18.80 5.69
C LEU A 7 -3.41 -19.60 5.07
N GLU A 8 -3.34 -20.92 5.18
CA GLU A 8 -4.44 -21.81 4.80
C GLU A 8 -5.35 -22.05 6.01
N PRO A 9 -6.68 -22.07 5.81
CA PRO A 9 -7.61 -22.42 6.88
C PRO A 9 -7.44 -23.89 7.26
N THR A 10 -7.41 -24.19 8.55
CA THR A 10 -7.36 -25.58 9.05
C THR A 10 -8.66 -26.33 8.75
N GLU A 11 -9.79 -25.62 8.81
CA GLU A 11 -11.12 -26.13 8.45
C GLU A 11 -11.92 -25.03 7.73
N GLY A 12 -12.84 -25.43 6.85
CA GLY A 12 -13.70 -24.53 6.09
C GLY A 12 -13.10 -24.03 4.77
N THR A 13 -13.74 -23.02 4.17
CA THR A 13 -13.34 -22.43 2.89
C THR A 13 -13.52 -20.91 2.90
N ILE A 14 -12.75 -20.20 2.07
CA ILE A 14 -12.85 -18.75 1.91
C ILE A 14 -13.36 -18.48 0.50
N LEU A 15 -14.46 -17.75 0.40
CA LEU A 15 -15.13 -17.43 -0.86
C LEU A 15 -14.93 -15.95 -1.20
N TYR A 16 -14.58 -15.66 -2.45
CA TYR A 16 -14.57 -14.33 -3.04
C TYR A 16 -15.66 -14.25 -4.11
N GLY A 17 -16.73 -13.48 -3.87
CA GLY A 17 -17.87 -13.42 -4.79
C GLY A 17 -18.55 -14.77 -5.01
N GLY A 18 -18.52 -15.65 -4.00
CA GLY A 18 -19.05 -17.01 -4.07
C GLY A 18 -18.09 -18.06 -4.67
N ILE A 19 -16.89 -17.67 -5.11
CA ILE A 19 -15.88 -18.56 -5.69
C ILE A 19 -14.81 -18.88 -4.65
N ASP A 20 -14.45 -20.16 -4.49
CA ASP A 20 -13.37 -20.59 -3.61
C ASP A 20 -12.02 -19.99 -4.03
N LEU A 21 -11.29 -19.41 -3.09
CA LEU A 21 -9.95 -18.84 -3.34
C LEU A 21 -8.96 -19.85 -3.93
N ARG A 22 -9.09 -21.14 -3.59
CA ARG A 22 -8.22 -22.21 -4.10
C ARG A 22 -8.41 -22.44 -5.59
N THR A 23 -9.62 -22.19 -6.13
CA THR A 23 -9.92 -22.34 -7.56
C THR A 23 -9.65 -21.07 -8.34
N LEU A 24 -9.82 -19.90 -7.73
CA LEU A 24 -9.55 -18.60 -8.35
C LEU A 24 -8.05 -18.35 -8.60
N GLY A 25 -7.20 -18.97 -7.79
CA GLY A 25 -5.74 -18.81 -7.82
C GLY A 25 -5.27 -17.58 -7.05
N LEU A 26 -4.33 -17.78 -6.12
CA LEU A 26 -3.89 -16.74 -5.18
C LEU A 26 -3.25 -15.52 -5.85
N ALA A 27 -2.54 -15.70 -6.96
CA ALA A 27 -1.91 -14.57 -7.68
C ALA A 27 -2.97 -13.61 -8.24
N ARG A 28 -3.99 -14.16 -8.92
CA ARG A 28 -5.12 -13.38 -9.46
C ARG A 28 -5.99 -12.78 -8.36
N TYR A 29 -6.15 -13.48 -7.24
CA TYR A 29 -6.88 -12.93 -6.10
C TYR A 29 -6.12 -11.73 -5.49
N ARG A 30 -4.82 -11.87 -5.24
CA ARG A 30 -3.99 -10.83 -4.63
C ARG A 30 -3.79 -9.60 -5.51
N SER A 31 -4.00 -9.69 -6.83
CA SER A 31 -4.04 -8.49 -7.68
C SER A 31 -5.29 -7.63 -7.45
N HIS A 32 -6.34 -8.17 -6.82
CA HIS A 32 -7.58 -7.44 -6.50
C HIS A 32 -7.65 -6.97 -5.05
N VAL A 33 -6.70 -7.36 -4.21
CA VAL A 33 -6.72 -7.09 -2.78
C VAL A 33 -5.44 -6.37 -2.37
N ALA A 34 -5.58 -5.31 -1.61
CA ALA A 34 -4.47 -4.74 -0.85
C ALA A 34 -4.77 -4.85 0.65
N ALA A 35 -3.73 -4.79 1.47
CA ALA A 35 -3.88 -4.74 2.91
C ALA A 35 -2.72 -3.92 3.49
N VAL A 36 -2.99 -3.23 4.59
CA VAL A 36 -1.98 -2.53 5.39
C VAL A 36 -1.96 -3.17 6.78
N MET A 37 -0.80 -3.70 7.18
CA MET A 37 -0.59 -4.30 8.49
C MET A 37 -0.08 -3.26 9.50
N GLN A 38 -0.28 -3.52 10.80
CA GLN A 38 0.20 -2.63 11.86
C GLN A 38 1.72 -2.50 11.89
N ASP A 39 2.43 -3.57 11.52
CA ASP A 39 3.89 -3.68 11.48
C ASP A 39 4.50 -3.33 10.12
N ASP A 40 3.71 -2.86 9.15
CA ASP A 40 4.23 -2.49 7.83
C ASP A 40 5.24 -1.34 7.93
N THR A 41 6.30 -1.44 7.13
CA THR A 41 7.39 -0.48 7.09
C THR A 41 7.47 0.24 5.75
N LEU A 42 8.03 1.44 5.81
CA LEU A 42 8.48 2.15 4.62
C LEU A 42 9.89 1.66 4.29
N PHE A 43 10.16 1.47 3.02
CA PHE A 43 11.48 1.08 2.53
C PHE A 43 12.37 2.32 2.44
N ALA A 44 13.69 2.09 2.47
CA ALA A 44 14.65 3.14 2.20
C ALA A 44 14.41 3.71 0.78
N GLY A 45 14.16 5.01 0.69
CA GLY A 45 13.79 5.67 -0.56
C GLY A 45 12.92 6.90 -0.33
N SER A 46 12.44 7.53 -1.40
CA SER A 46 11.55 8.69 -1.30
C SER A 46 10.12 8.30 -0.90
N LEU A 47 9.30 9.28 -0.50
CA LEU A 47 7.86 9.08 -0.33
C LEU A 47 7.19 8.67 -1.64
N ALA A 48 7.62 9.21 -2.78
CA ALA A 48 7.14 8.79 -4.10
C ALA A 48 7.44 7.30 -4.37
N ASP A 49 8.65 6.84 -4.08
CA ASP A 49 9.03 5.43 -4.28
C ASP A 49 8.17 4.51 -3.39
N ASN A 50 7.99 4.93 -2.14
CA ASN A 50 7.21 4.19 -1.17
C ASN A 50 5.72 4.14 -1.56
N ILE A 51 5.12 5.22 -2.06
CA ILE A 51 3.73 5.25 -2.53
C ILE A 51 3.57 4.43 -3.81
N SER A 52 4.53 4.50 -4.72
CA SER A 52 4.47 3.80 -6.00
C SER A 52 4.85 2.31 -5.92
N LEU A 53 5.33 1.84 -4.76
CA LEU A 53 5.94 0.50 -4.64
C LEU A 53 7.12 0.31 -5.59
N PHE A 54 7.90 1.35 -5.81
CA PHE A 54 9.04 1.34 -6.74
C PHE A 54 8.64 0.89 -8.16
N ASP A 55 7.43 1.28 -8.59
CA ASP A 55 6.95 1.08 -9.96
C ASP A 55 7.84 1.91 -10.91
N PRO A 56 8.58 1.28 -11.84
CA PRO A 56 9.49 1.99 -12.74
C PRO A 56 8.76 2.94 -13.70
N ASP A 57 7.47 2.69 -13.94
CA ASP A 57 6.61 3.52 -14.79
C ASP A 57 5.78 4.53 -13.98
N ALA A 58 6.16 4.76 -12.71
CA ALA A 58 5.44 5.67 -11.84
C ALA A 58 5.41 7.10 -12.38
N THR A 59 4.21 7.65 -12.48
CA THR A 59 4.01 9.06 -12.79
C THR A 59 3.71 9.87 -11.53
N PRO A 60 4.18 11.13 -11.44
CA PRO A 60 3.86 12.01 -10.31
C PRO A 60 2.36 12.15 -10.07
N LEU A 61 1.58 12.30 -11.15
CA LEU A 61 0.13 12.44 -11.10
C LEU A 61 -0.57 11.26 -10.41
N LYS A 62 -0.13 10.02 -10.67
CA LYS A 62 -0.72 8.83 -10.05
C LYS A 62 -0.40 8.76 -8.56
N ALA A 63 0.84 9.05 -8.17
CA ALA A 63 1.27 9.09 -6.78
C ALA A 63 0.53 10.19 -5.99
N GLU A 64 0.37 11.36 -6.58
CA GLU A 64 -0.41 12.46 -6.01
C GLU A 64 -1.88 12.09 -5.82
N ALA A 65 -2.51 11.49 -6.83
CA ALA A 65 -3.92 11.11 -6.77
C ALA A 65 -4.20 10.16 -5.59
N VAL A 66 -3.36 9.15 -5.38
CA VAL A 66 -3.55 8.22 -4.25
C VAL A 66 -3.15 8.81 -2.90
N ALA A 67 -2.17 9.72 -2.87
CA ALA A 67 -1.82 10.46 -1.66
C ALA A 67 -2.95 11.39 -1.20
N ARG A 68 -3.70 11.98 -2.14
CA ARG A 68 -4.91 12.76 -1.83
C ARG A 68 -6.01 11.87 -1.27
N GLN A 69 -6.25 10.70 -1.88
CA GLN A 69 -7.22 9.73 -1.37
C GLN A 69 -6.88 9.25 0.04
N ALA A 70 -5.59 9.07 0.33
CA ALA A 70 -5.10 8.69 1.65
C ALA A 70 -4.98 9.89 2.63
N GLN A 71 -5.41 11.08 2.25
CA GLN A 71 -5.34 12.31 3.06
C GLN A 71 -3.94 12.63 3.60
N ILE A 72 -2.89 12.42 2.79
CA ILE A 72 -1.50 12.72 3.17
C ILE A 72 -0.82 13.74 2.25
N HIS A 73 -1.41 14.04 1.09
CA HIS A 73 -0.83 14.95 0.10
C HIS A 73 -0.42 16.30 0.70
N ASP A 74 -1.31 16.97 1.45
CA ASP A 74 -1.06 18.32 1.98
C ASP A 74 0.13 18.34 2.96
N GLU A 75 0.30 17.26 3.73
CA GLU A 75 1.45 17.10 4.62
C GLU A 75 2.73 16.82 3.85
N ILE A 76 2.67 16.03 2.77
CA ILE A 76 3.82 15.76 1.92
C ILE A 76 4.30 17.06 1.27
N VAL A 77 3.41 17.86 0.68
CA VAL A 77 3.81 19.11 0.00
C VAL A 77 4.30 20.19 0.97
N ALA A 78 3.95 20.10 2.24
CA ALA A 78 4.48 20.97 3.29
C ALA A 78 5.92 20.59 3.72
N MET A 79 6.41 19.40 3.36
CA MET A 79 7.79 19.00 3.62
C MET A 79 8.76 19.72 2.68
N PRO A 80 9.99 20.08 3.13
CA PRO A 80 10.96 20.80 2.30
C PRO A 80 11.28 20.13 0.95
N MET A 81 11.28 18.79 0.94
CA MET A 81 11.57 17.98 -0.26
C MET A 81 10.31 17.38 -0.89
N GLY A 82 9.12 17.69 -0.37
CA GLY A 82 7.87 17.16 -0.91
C GLY A 82 7.86 15.63 -1.00
N TYR A 83 7.43 15.11 -2.15
CA TYR A 83 7.47 13.68 -2.47
C TYR A 83 8.88 13.08 -2.53
N GLN A 84 9.92 13.89 -2.68
CA GLN A 84 11.33 13.47 -2.67
C GLN A 84 11.90 13.36 -1.25
N THR A 85 11.09 13.62 -0.22
CA THR A 85 11.48 13.41 1.17
C THR A 85 11.86 11.93 1.37
N LEU A 86 13.07 11.70 1.90
CA LEU A 86 13.62 10.37 2.10
C LEU A 86 13.13 9.76 3.41
N VAL A 87 12.85 8.45 3.38
CA VAL A 87 12.45 7.62 4.52
C VAL A 87 13.45 6.49 4.69
N GLY A 88 13.68 6.03 5.92
CA GLY A 88 14.67 5.00 6.28
C GLY A 88 15.61 5.45 7.40
N ASP A 89 16.71 4.73 7.62
CA ASP A 89 17.61 4.91 8.78
C ASP A 89 18.24 6.31 8.90
N MET A 90 18.29 7.07 7.80
CA MET A 90 18.79 8.46 7.74
C MET A 90 17.73 9.45 7.23
N GLY A 91 16.48 9.01 7.07
CA GLY A 91 15.38 9.79 6.49
C GLY A 91 14.60 10.61 7.53
N SER A 92 13.62 11.39 7.07
CA SER A 92 12.73 12.16 7.95
C SER A 92 11.91 11.23 8.85
N SER A 93 11.73 11.60 10.12
CA SER A 93 10.80 10.91 11.01
C SER A 93 9.36 11.26 10.67
N LEU A 94 8.61 10.31 10.11
CA LEU A 94 7.16 10.42 9.99
C LEU A 94 6.50 10.06 11.31
N SER A 95 5.42 10.76 11.67
CA SER A 95 4.55 10.29 12.75
C SER A 95 3.91 8.95 12.39
N GLY A 96 3.44 8.19 13.39
CA GLY A 96 2.76 6.92 13.15
C GLY A 96 1.55 7.05 12.22
N GLY A 97 0.76 8.12 12.37
CA GLY A 97 -0.39 8.40 11.51
C GLY A 97 -0.01 8.84 10.09
N GLN A 98 1.09 9.56 9.92
CA GLN A 98 1.65 9.85 8.59
C GLN A 98 2.11 8.58 7.89
N LYS A 99 2.86 7.73 8.61
CA LYS A 99 3.33 6.44 8.09
C LYS A 99 2.16 5.57 7.65
N GLN A 100 1.10 5.46 8.46
CA GLN A 100 -0.10 4.71 8.10
C GLN A 100 -0.77 5.25 6.82
N ARG A 101 -0.89 6.57 6.66
CA ARG A 101 -1.48 7.15 5.46
C ARG A 101 -0.59 7.01 4.22
N VAL A 102 0.73 7.01 4.36
CA VAL A 102 1.64 6.66 3.26
C VAL A 102 1.46 5.20 2.84
N LEU A 103 1.35 4.28 3.81
CA LEU A 103 1.07 2.86 3.54
C LEU A 103 -0.32 2.65 2.91
N LEU A 104 -1.31 3.45 3.29
CA LEU A 104 -2.62 3.47 2.67
C LEU A 104 -2.54 3.94 1.20
N ALA A 105 -1.85 5.06 0.94
CA ALA A 105 -1.62 5.55 -0.43
C ALA A 105 -0.92 4.48 -1.29
N ARG A 106 0.06 3.80 -0.71
CA ARG A 106 0.77 2.66 -1.32
C ARG A 106 -0.18 1.52 -1.70
N ALA A 107 -1.07 1.14 -0.80
CA ALA A 107 -2.05 0.10 -1.05
C ALA A 107 -3.03 0.50 -2.17
N LEU A 108 -3.49 1.76 -2.18
CA LEU A 108 -4.38 2.32 -3.20
C LEU A 108 -3.70 2.44 -4.58
N TYR A 109 -2.38 2.62 -4.63
CA TYR A 109 -1.61 2.74 -5.88
C TYR A 109 -1.81 1.55 -6.83
N ARG A 110 -2.03 0.35 -6.27
CA ARG A 110 -2.31 -0.89 -7.02
C ARG A 110 -3.73 -0.99 -7.56
N LYS A 111 -4.61 -0.02 -7.26
CA LYS A 111 -6.04 -0.03 -7.62
C LYS A 111 -6.75 -1.33 -7.21
N PRO A 112 -6.68 -1.71 -5.91
CA PRO A 112 -7.36 -2.91 -5.45
C PRO A 112 -8.88 -2.74 -5.56
N ARG A 113 -9.60 -3.86 -5.68
CA ARG A 113 -11.07 -3.90 -5.59
C ARG A 113 -11.54 -3.92 -4.13
N PHE A 114 -10.68 -4.37 -3.23
CA PHE A 114 -10.91 -4.45 -1.79
C PHE A 114 -9.62 -4.13 -1.04
N LEU A 115 -9.74 -3.34 0.04
CA LEU A 115 -8.66 -2.86 0.88
C LEU A 115 -8.94 -3.20 2.35
#